data_AF-A0AAU3Y6F2-F1
#
_entry.id   AF-A0AAU3Y6F2-F1
#
_cell.length_a   1.000
_cell.length_b   1.000
_cell.length_c   1.000
_cell.angle_alpha   90.00
_cell.angle_beta   90.00
_cell.angle_gamma   90.00
#
_symmetry.space_group_name_H-M   'P 1'
#
loop_
_entity.id
_entity.type
_entity.pdbx_description
1 polymer ?
#
loop_
_entity_poly.entity_id
_entity_poly.type
_entity_poly.pdbx_seq_one_letter_code
_entity_poly.pdbx_strand_id
1 'polypeptide(L)' 'MTEVNTISVEEATAVARLRMNTTTLDIPKDFDRWSPDDMSDWLERTEDDPDVSDTDFYEAQQTVHRVLGVEDA' A
#
# COMPACT_ATOMS: atom_id res chain seq x y z
N MET A 1 24.21 4.00 7.83
CA MET A 1 23.09 4.86 8.29
C MET A 1 21.86 4.21 7.70
N THR A 2 21.06 3.52 8.51
CA THR A 2 19.82 2.88 8.03
C THR A 2 18.72 3.89 8.27
N GLU A 3 18.36 4.66 7.24
CA GLU A 3 17.16 5.50 7.28
C GLU A 3 15.96 4.57 7.38
N VAL A 4 15.42 4.44 8.59
CA VAL A 4 14.09 3.87 8.79
C VAL A 4 13.11 4.92 8.28
N ASN A 5 12.67 4.80 7.04
CA ASN A 5 11.56 5.60 6.51
C ASN A 5 10.28 5.17 7.22
N THR A 6 10.02 5.76 8.37
CA THR A 6 8.76 5.57 9.11
C THR A 6 7.73 6.51 8.53
N ILE A 7 6.68 5.97 7.91
CA ILE A 7 5.57 6.75 7.36
C ILE A 7 4.86 7.52 8.48
N SER A 8 4.26 8.66 8.13
CA SER A 8 3.53 9.52 9.05
C SER A 8 2.27 8.83 9.60
N VAL A 9 1.71 9.34 10.70
CA VAL A 9 0.49 8.78 11.32
C VAL A 9 -0.71 8.77 10.35
N GLU A 10 -0.82 9.76 9.46
CA GLU A 10 -1.85 9.82 8.41
C GLU A 10 -1.68 8.69 7.38
N GLU A 11 -0.45 8.39 7.02
CA GLU A 11 -0.09 7.34 6.07
C GLU A 11 -0.34 5.94 6.67
N ALA A 12 0.05 5.74 7.92
CA ALA A 12 -0.29 4.53 8.68
C ALA A 12 -1.81 4.34 8.82
N THR A 13 -2.56 5.44 8.94
CA THR A 13 -4.03 5.41 8.96
C THR A 13 -4.61 5.02 7.59
N ALA A 14 -4.00 5.46 6.50
CA ALA A 14 -4.41 5.06 5.15
C ALA A 14 -4.23 3.56 4.93
N VAL A 15 -3.09 3.00 5.34
CA VAL A 15 -2.83 1.56 5.30
C VAL A 15 -3.82 0.78 6.18
N ALA A 16 -4.11 1.29 7.39
CA ALA A 16 -5.09 0.67 8.27
C ALA A 16 -6.51 0.67 7.66
N ARG A 17 -6.90 1.74 6.97
CA ARG A 17 -8.19 1.79 6.25
C ARG A 17 -8.22 0.82 5.07
N LEU A 18 -7.13 0.73 4.32
CA LEU A 18 -7.02 -0.24 3.23
C LEU A 18 -7.28 -1.66 3.73
N ARG A 19 -6.70 -2.06 4.87
CA ARG A 19 -6.96 -3.36 5.50
C ARG A 19 -8.41 -3.59 5.95
N MET A 20 -9.15 -2.52 6.23
CA MET A 20 -10.53 -2.63 6.68
C MET A 20 -11.52 -2.65 5.51
N ASN A 21 -11.19 -1.96 4.42
CA ASN A 21 -12.03 -1.88 3.23
C ASN A 21 -11.82 -3.05 2.28
N THR A 22 -10.61 -3.60 2.25
CA THR A 22 -10.26 -4.65 1.30
C THR A 22 -10.54 -6.03 1.87
N THR A 23 -11.02 -6.92 1.01
CA THR A 23 -11.43 -8.29 1.41
C THR A 23 -10.70 -9.39 0.66
N THR A 24 -10.21 -9.12 -0.55
CA THR A 24 -9.45 -10.06 -1.37
C THR A 24 -7.93 -9.86 -1.28
N LEU A 25 -7.51 -8.72 -0.73
CA LEU A 25 -6.12 -8.31 -0.62
C LEU A 25 -5.46 -8.82 0.66
N ASP A 26 -4.39 -9.61 0.52
CA ASP A 26 -3.52 -9.95 1.65
C ASP A 26 -2.50 -8.83 1.89
N ILE A 27 -2.85 -7.93 2.81
CA ILE A 27 -1.98 -6.79 3.16
C ILE A 27 -1.07 -7.19 4.33
N PRO A 28 0.26 -7.18 4.13
CA PRO A 28 1.24 -7.51 5.17
C PRO A 28 1.09 -6.63 6.40
N LYS A 29 1.26 -7.19 7.61
CA LYS A 29 1.10 -6.43 8.87
C LYS A 29 2.09 -5.28 9.05
N ASP A 30 3.28 -5.41 8.49
CA ASP A 30 4.36 -4.41 8.54
C ASP A 30 4.39 -3.51 7.29
N PHE A 31 3.34 -3.51 6.48
CA PHE A 31 3.25 -2.70 5.25
C PHE A 31 3.48 -1.20 5.51
N ASP A 32 3.17 -0.70 6.71
CA ASP A 32 3.46 0.70 7.08
C ASP A 32 4.96 1.01 7.22
N ARG A 33 5.81 -0.01 7.29
CA ARG A 33 7.27 0.12 7.49
C ARG A 33 8.06 -0.24 6.23
N TRP A 34 7.36 -0.58 5.16
CA TRP A 34 7.97 -0.96 3.90
C TRP A 34 8.57 0.25 3.20
N SER A 35 9.64 0.00 2.44
CA SER A 35 10.21 1.06 1.61
C SER A 35 9.28 1.33 0.42
N PRO A 36 9.40 2.51 -0.22
CA PRO A 36 8.69 2.80 -1.45
C PRO A 36 8.77 1.70 -2.51
N ASP A 37 9.98 1.17 -2.70
CA ASP A 37 10.30 0.11 -3.65
C ASP A 37 9.56 -1.19 -3.31
N ASP A 38 9.55 -1.59 -2.03
CA ASP A 38 8.83 -2.78 -1.53
C ASP A 38 7.30 -2.63 -1.71
N MET A 39 6.76 -1.43 -1.50
CA MET A 39 5.33 -1.16 -1.70
C MET A 39 4.94 -1.22 -3.19
N SER A 40 5.78 -0.66 -4.08
CA SER A 40 5.59 -0.73 -5.52
C SER A 40 5.65 -2.17 -6.04
N ASP A 41 6.66 -2.94 -5.63
CA ASP A 41 6.80 -4.35 -6.02
C ASP A 41 5.62 -5.21 -5.54
N TRP A 42 5.09 -4.95 -4.34
CA TRP A 42 3.87 -5.62 -3.89
C TRP A 42 2.63 -5.23 -4.67
N LEU A 43 2.52 -3.96 -5.08
CA LEU A 43 1.43 -3.51 -5.92
C LEU A 43 1.47 -4.23 -7.27
N GLU A 44 2.64 -4.35 -7.90
CA GLU A 44 2.79 -5.10 -9.16
C GLU A 44 2.41 -6.57 -9.02
N ARG A 45 2.79 -7.23 -7.91
CA ARG A 45 2.37 -8.63 -7.65
C ARG A 45 0.87 -8.77 -7.41
N THR A 46 0.27 -7.77 -6.78
CA THR A 46 -1.17 -7.73 -6.52
C THR A 46 -1.97 -7.56 -7.81
N GLU A 47 -1.46 -6.77 -8.77
CA GLU A 47 -2.09 -6.58 -10.08
C GLU A 47 -2.19 -7.89 -10.89
N ASP A 48 -1.16 -8.74 -10.80
CA ASP A 48 -1.11 -10.03 -11.50
C ASP A 48 -1.89 -11.14 -10.76
N ASP A 49 -2.35 -10.89 -9.52
CA ASP A 49 -3.08 -11.88 -8.72
C ASP A 49 -4.54 -12.00 -9.18
N PRO A 50 -4.97 -13.16 -9.71
CA PRO A 50 -6.33 -13.33 -10.23
C PRO A 50 -7.40 -13.42 -9.14
N ASP A 51 -7.03 -13.57 -7.87
CA ASP A 51 -7.95 -13.59 -6.73
C ASP A 51 -8.26 -12.18 -6.22
N VAL A 52 -7.42 -11.20 -6.57
CA VAL A 52 -7.62 -9.79 -6.18
C VAL A 52 -8.63 -9.13 -7.10
N SER A 53 -9.62 -8.48 -6.50
CA SER A 53 -10.62 -7.69 -7.24
C SER A 53 -10.00 -6.38 -7.73
N ASP A 54 -10.36 -5.93 -8.95
CA ASP A 54 -10.01 -4.60 -9.47
C ASP A 54 -10.31 -3.46 -8.49
N THR A 55 -11.40 -3.59 -7.71
CA THR A 55 -11.78 -2.56 -6.71
C THR A 55 -10.80 -2.52 -5.54
N ASP A 56 -10.43 -3.70 -5.03
CA ASP A 56 -9.46 -3.87 -3.96
C ASP A 56 -8.09 -3.34 -4.42
N PHE A 57 -7.65 -3.74 -5.62
CA PHE A 57 -6.41 -3.26 -6.23
C PHE A 57 -6.38 -1.74 -6.40
N TYR A 58 -7.48 -1.15 -6.87
CA TYR A 58 -7.59 0.31 -7.04
C TYR A 58 -7.45 1.06 -5.70
N GLU A 59 -8.07 0.56 -4.62
CA GLU A 59 -7.90 1.15 -3.28
C GLU A 59 -6.44 1.02 -2.80
N ALA A 60 -5.78 -0.12 -3.09
CA ALA A 60 -4.39 -0.34 -2.75
C ALA A 60 -3.46 0.62 -3.49
N GLN A 61 -3.65 0.78 -4.80
CA GLN A 61 -2.88 1.71 -5.62
C GLN A 61 -2.99 3.15 -5.09
N GLN A 62 -4.20 3.63 -4.78
CA GLN A 62 -4.39 4.97 -4.24
C GLN A 62 -3.75 5.15 -2.86
N THR A 63 -3.79 4.11 -2.02
CA THR A 63 -3.15 4.12 -0.71
C THR A 63 -1.64 4.20 -0.87
N VAL A 64 -1.04 3.36 -1.73
CA VAL A 64 0.39 3.37 -2.02
C VAL A 64 0.80 4.74 -2.58
N HIS A 65 0.13 5.26 -3.61
CA HIS A 65 0.45 6.58 -4.19
C HIS A 65 0.45 7.70 -3.15
N ARG A 66 -0.54 7.69 -2.23
CA ARG A 66 -0.60 8.64 -1.11
C ARG A 66 0.59 8.51 -0.17
N VAL A 67 0.97 7.28 0.19
CA VAL A 67 2.11 7.00 1.09
C VAL A 67 3.45 7.34 0.43
N LEU A 68 3.55 7.17 -0.89
CA LEU A 68 4.75 7.53 -1.63
C LEU A 68 4.88 9.05 -1.83
N GLY A 69 3.88 9.84 -1.44
CA GLY A 69 3.83 11.27 -1.72
C GLY A 69 3.85 11.57 -3.22
N VAL A 70 3.39 10.63 -4.04
CA VAL A 70 3.19 10.84 -5.48
C VAL A 70 1.90 11.65 -5.60
N GLU A 71 2.04 12.96 -5.44
CA GLU A 71 1.01 13.92 -5.81
C GLU A 71 0.80 13.78 -7.33
N ASP A 72 -0.40 13.35 -7.74
CA ASP A 72 -0.81 13.35 -9.14
C ASP A 72 -0.61 14.79 -9.68
N ALA A 73 0.35 14.95 -10.61
CA ALA A 73 0.75 16.24 -11.17
C ALA A 73 -0.10 16.63 -12.39
#